data_AF-A0A930RSP4-F1
#
_entry.id   AF-A0A930RSP4-F1
#
_cell.length_a   1.000
_cell.length_b   1.000
_cell.length_c   1.000
_cell.angle_alpha   90.00
_cell.angle_beta   90.00
_cell.angle_gamma   90.00
#
_symmetry.space_group_name_H-M   'P 1'
#
loop_
_entity.id
_entity.type
_entity.pdbx_description
1 polymer ?
#
loop_
_entity_poly.entity_id
_entity_poly.type
_entity_poly.pdbx_seq_one_letter_code
_entity_poly.pdbx_strand_id
1 'polypeptide(L)'
;MAKPKLLLVDGSSLAFRAFFSILDLNRFKNSNGLHTNALYSFHRMFKSILDSEKPTHVLVAWDAGKTTFRTEMYADYKGGRSKTPGEFIEQMPY
;
A
#
# COMPACT_ATOMS: atom_id res chain seq x y z
N MET A 1 5.40 -33.87 -1.39
CA MET A 1 5.32 -32.66 -0.54
C MET A 1 4.96 -31.48 -1.43
N ALA A 2 4.11 -30.55 -0.98
CA ALA A 2 3.82 -29.34 -1.75
C ALA A 2 5.09 -28.50 -1.89
N LYS A 3 5.35 -27.96 -3.10
CA LYS A 3 6.55 -27.17 -3.37
C LYS A 3 6.45 -25.82 -2.62
N PRO A 4 7.50 -25.36 -1.91
CA PRO A 4 7.49 -24.05 -1.27
C PRO A 4 7.16 -22.95 -2.29
N LYS A 5 6.29 -22.02 -1.90
CA LYS A 5 5.86 -20.89 -2.73
C LYS A 5 5.98 -19.60 -1.93
N LEU A 6 6.82 -18.69 -2.42
CA LEU A 6 7.04 -17.37 -1.85
C LEU A 6 6.21 -16.34 -2.61
N LEU A 7 5.40 -15.56 -1.88
CA LEU A 7 4.72 -14.38 -2.39
C LEU A 7 5.52 -13.12 -1.97
N LEU A 8 5.96 -12.34 -2.96
CA LEU A 8 6.60 -11.05 -2.76
C LEU A 8 5.62 -9.94 -3.13
N VAL A 9 5.37 -9.02 -2.20
CA VAL A 9 4.41 -7.92 -2.40
C VAL A 9 5.11 -6.59 -2.25
N ASP A 10 4.90 -5.71 -3.22
CA ASP A 10 5.18 -4.28 -3.07
C ASP A 10 4.02 -3.66 -2.26
N GLY A 11 4.26 -3.45 -0.96
CA GLY A 11 3.29 -2.94 -0.02
C GLY A 11 2.89 -1.51 -0.32
N SER A 12 3.87 -0.66 -0.69
CA SER A 12 3.64 0.75 -1.01
C SER A 12 2.74 0.91 -2.25
N SER A 13 2.98 0.12 -3.30
CA SER A 13 2.13 0.09 -4.49
C SER A 13 0.74 -0.47 -4.22
N LEU A 14 0.64 -1.57 -3.46
CA LEU A 14 -0.65 -2.18 -3.12
C LEU A 14 -1.50 -1.27 -2.23
N ALA A 15 -0.91 -0.60 -1.23
CA ALA A 15 -1.59 0.36 -0.36
C ALA A 15 -2.10 1.56 -1.15
N PHE A 16 -1.31 2.08 -2.10
CA PHE A 16 -1.75 3.18 -2.96
C PHE A 16 -2.95 2.77 -3.84
N ARG A 17 -2.92 1.58 -4.43
CA ARG A 17 -4.07 1.02 -5.18
C ARG A 17 -5.28 0.80 -4.29
N ALA A 18 -5.07 0.35 -3.05
CA ALA A 18 -6.14 0.15 -2.08
C ALA A 18 -6.84 1.46 -1.73
N PHE A 19 -6.10 2.55 -1.52
CA PHE A 19 -6.66 3.87 -1.25
C PHE A 19 -7.64 4.33 -2.34
N PHE A 20 -7.23 4.27 -3.61
CA PHE A 20 -8.06 4.72 -4.74
C PHE A 20 -9.18 3.75 -5.13
N SER A 21 -9.25 2.56 -4.53
CA SER A 21 -10.34 1.60 -4.81
C SER A 21 -11.68 2.01 -4.18
N ILE A 22 -11.66 2.94 -3.22
CA ILE A 22 -12.85 3.48 -2.55
C ILE A 22 -12.80 5.00 -2.68
N LEU A 23 -13.76 5.57 -3.41
CA LEU A 23 -13.83 7.01 -3.67
C LEU A 23 -14.57 7.78 -2.56
N ASP A 24 -15.52 7.13 -1.88
CA ASP A 24 -16.26 7.74 -0.77
C ASP A 24 -15.56 7.50 0.57
N LEU A 25 -14.58 8.35 0.86
CA LEU A 25 -13.74 8.27 2.06
C LEU A 25 -14.53 8.52 3.36
N ASN A 26 -15.61 9.29 3.30
CA ASN A 26 -16.38 9.67 4.50
C ASN A 26 -17.07 8.47 5.15
N ARG A 27 -17.37 7.42 4.37
CA ARG A 27 -17.95 6.18 4.87
C ARG A 27 -16.93 5.25 5.54
N PHE A 28 -15.65 5.56 5.39
CA PHE A 28 -14.54 4.77 5.92
C PHE A 28 -13.75 5.62 6.91
N LYS A 29 -14.42 6.00 8.01
CA LYS A 29 -13.82 6.66 9.17
C LYS A 29 -14.09 5.86 10.42
N ASN A 30 -13.11 5.75 11.31
CA ASN A 30 -13.34 5.20 12.64
C ASN A 30 -14.01 6.25 13.55
N SER A 31 -14.30 5.88 14.80
CA SER A 31 -14.91 6.76 15.81
C SER A 31 -14.12 8.03 16.11
N ASN A 32 -12.81 8.03 15.81
CA ASN A 32 -11.90 9.16 16.04
C ASN A 32 -11.71 10.02 14.78
N GLY A 33 -12.42 9.72 13.68
CA GLY A 33 -12.35 10.46 12.43
C GLY A 33 -11.21 10.05 11.48
N LEU A 34 -10.37 9.08 11.86
CA LEU A 34 -9.27 8.57 11.02
C LEU A 34 -9.84 7.80 9.83
N HIS A 35 -9.38 8.11 8.61
CA HIS A 35 -9.76 7.36 7.42
C HIS A 35 -9.20 5.94 7.48
N THR A 36 -9.96 4.94 7.01
CA THR A 36 -9.58 3.53 7.07
C THR A 36 -9.75 2.79 5.73
N ASN A 37 -10.06 3.53 4.65
CA ASN A 37 -10.33 2.96 3.34
C ASN A 37 -9.12 2.21 2.76
N ALA A 38 -7.90 2.74 2.92
CA ALA A 38 -6.70 2.09 2.40
C ALA A 38 -6.41 0.80 3.17
N LEU A 39 -6.50 0.83 4.50
CA LEU A 39 -6.30 -0.35 5.36
C LEU A 39 -7.32 -1.45 5.03
N TYR A 40 -8.59 -1.08 4.95
CA TYR A 40 -9.68 -2.01 4.62
C TYR A 40 -9.48 -2.66 3.26
N SER A 41 -9.26 -1.84 2.22
CA SER A 41 -9.10 -2.34 0.86
C SER A 41 -7.80 -3.12 0.69
N PHE A 42 -6.71 -2.71 1.34
CA PHE A 42 -5.45 -3.44 1.33
C PHE A 42 -5.64 -4.84 1.90
N HIS A 43 -6.29 -4.96 3.07
CA HIS A 43 -6.58 -6.25 3.67
C HIS A 43 -7.42 -7.12 2.74
N ARG A 44 -8.48 -6.58 2.10
CA ARG A 44 -9.29 -7.36 1.15
C ARG A 44 -8.50 -7.84 -0.06
N MET A 45 -7.70 -6.96 -0.67
CA MET A 45 -6.87 -7.31 -1.83
C MET A 45 -5.82 -8.35 -1.45
N PHE A 46 -5.13 -8.14 -0.33
CA PHE A 46 -4.10 -9.05 0.16
C PHE A 46 -4.69 -10.42 0.51
N LYS A 47 -5.82 -10.46 1.23
CA LYS A 47 -6.53 -11.71 1.53
C LYS A 47 -6.92 -12.47 0.27
N SER A 48 -7.43 -11.79 -0.76
CA SER A 48 -7.78 -12.42 -2.03
C SER A 48 -6.56 -13.07 -2.72
N ILE A 49 -5.39 -12.44 -2.65
CA ILE A 49 -4.13 -13.00 -3.16
C ILE A 49 -3.72 -14.22 -2.33
N LEU A 50 -3.81 -14.16 -0.99
CA LEU A 50 -3.46 -15.30 -0.14
C LEU A 50 -4.36 -16.51 -0.39
N ASP A 51 -5.67 -16.29 -0.51
CA ASP A 51 -6.66 -17.35 -0.70
C ASP A 51 -6.50 -18.04 -2.08
N SER A 52 -6.13 -17.27 -3.11
CA SER A 52 -5.92 -17.77 -4.48
C SER A 52 -4.56 -18.43 -4.66
N GLU A 53 -3.49 -17.76 -4.23
CA GLU A 53 -2.13 -18.22 -4.48
C GLU A 53 -1.66 -19.30 -3.50
N LYS A 54 -2.27 -19.38 -2.31
CA LYS A 54 -1.93 -20.30 -1.21
C LYS A 54 -0.41 -20.40 -0.98
N PRO A 55 0.30 -19.27 -0.78
CA PRO A 55 1.74 -19.28 -0.59
C PRO A 55 2.10 -19.91 0.75
N THR A 56 3.31 -20.49 0.84
CA THR A 56 3.85 -20.98 2.11
C THR A 56 4.61 -19.89 2.87
N HIS A 57 5.09 -18.87 2.16
CA HIS A 57 5.83 -17.73 2.73
C HIS A 57 5.36 -16.44 2.06
N VAL A 58 5.35 -15.35 2.81
CA VAL A 58 4.96 -14.04 2.30
C VAL A 58 5.94 -12.99 2.81
N LEU A 59 6.42 -12.13 1.92
CA LEU A 59 7.21 -10.95 2.27
C LEU A 59 6.57 -9.71 1.64
N VAL A 60 6.41 -8.66 2.44
CA VAL A 60 5.88 -7.37 2.01
C VAL A 60 6.99 -6.33 2.13
N ALA A 61 7.36 -5.72 1.02
CA ALA A 61 8.36 -4.65 0.98
C ALA A 61 7.69 -3.28 1.09
N TRP A 62 8.24 -2.43 1.95
CA TRP A 62 7.80 -1.04 2.13
C TRP A 62 8.93 -0.10 1.75
N ASP A 63 8.61 1.01 1.08
CA ASP A 63 9.59 2.04 0.76
C ASP A 63 10.20 2.65 2.03
N ALA A 64 11.54 2.66 2.14
CA ALA A 64 12.28 3.13 3.32
C ALA A 64 12.31 4.67 3.50
N GLY A 65 11.69 5.45 2.60
CA GLY A 65 11.70 6.92 2.64
C GLY A 65 12.66 7.59 1.65
N LYS A 66 12.62 8.94 1.62
CA LYS A 66 13.02 9.82 0.50
C LYS A 66 14.51 9.93 0.16
N THR A 67 15.44 9.52 1.02
CA THR A 67 16.88 9.62 0.71
C THR A 67 17.35 8.33 0.05
N THR A 68 17.06 8.22 -1.24
CA THR A 68 17.74 7.24 -2.11
C THR A 68 18.62 8.00 -3.10
N PHE A 69 19.78 7.44 -3.44
CA PHE A 69 20.76 7.95 -4.42
C PHE A 69 20.14 8.36 -5.78
N ARG A 70 18.92 7.88 -6.08
CA ARG A 70 18.14 8.20 -7.29
C ARG A 70 17.59 9.63 -7.32
N THR A 71 17.42 10.29 -6.18
CA THR A 71 16.95 11.70 -6.14
C THR A 71 18.08 12.68 -6.50
N GLU A 72 19.34 12.30 -6.25
CA GLU A 72 20.52 13.14 -6.54
C GLU A 72 20.90 13.15 -8.03
N MET A 73 20.67 12.04 -8.75
CA MET A 73 20.99 11.97 -10.19
C MET A 73 19.96 12.62 -11.11
N TYR A 74 18.74 12.93 -10.65
CA TYR A 74 17.69 13.48 -11.52
C TYR A 74 16.68 14.32 -10.73
N ALA A 75 16.84 15.65 -10.75
CA ALA A 75 16.00 16.60 -10.01
C ALA A 75 14.51 16.54 -10.39
N ASP A 76 14.18 16.14 -11.62
CA ASP A 76 12.81 16.00 -12.11
C ASP A 76 12.17 14.63 -11.83
N TYR A 77 12.84 13.77 -11.06
CA TYR A 77 12.33 12.43 -10.78
C TYR A 77 11.04 12.53 -9.95
N LYS A 78 9.92 12.17 -10.58
CA LYS A 78 8.53 12.25 -10.05
C LYS A 78 7.93 13.67 -9.98
N GLY A 79 8.49 14.67 -10.68
CA GLY A 79 8.01 16.06 -10.68
C GLY A 79 6.54 16.26 -11.11
N GLY A 80 5.98 15.36 -11.93
CA GLY A 80 4.58 15.41 -12.37
C GLY A 80 3.57 14.69 -11.47
N ARG A 81 3.98 14.12 -10.32
CA ARG A 81 3.05 13.43 -9.43
C ARG A 81 2.31 14.43 -8.54
N SER A 82 0.98 14.34 -8.51
CA SER A 82 0.17 15.01 -7.49
C SER A 82 0.67 14.64 -6.10
N LYS A 83 0.58 15.58 -5.15
CA LYS A 83 0.89 15.32 -3.75
C LYS A 83 0.07 14.12 -3.28
N THR A 84 0.72 13.21 -2.56
CA THR A 84 0.05 12.09 -1.92
C THR A 84 -1.06 12.63 -1.00
N PRO A 85 -2.31 12.12 -1.11
CA PRO A 85 -3.43 12.58 -0.28
C PRO A 85 -3.14 12.46 1.22
N GLY A 86 -3.56 13.44 2.02
CA GLY A 86 -3.31 13.46 3.46
C GLY A 86 -3.99 12.30 4.18
N GLU A 87 -5.20 11.97 3.72
CA GLU A 87 -6.04 10.86 4.17
C GLU A 87 -5.36 9.50 3.93
N PHE A 88 -4.47 9.40 2.95
CA PHE A 88 -3.65 8.20 2.76
C PHE A 88 -2.45 8.17 3.71
N ILE A 89 -1.77 9.31 3.87
CA ILE A 89 -0.56 9.40 4.71
C ILE A 89 -0.87 9.06 6.17
N GLU A 90 -2.00 9.53 6.70
CA GLU A 90 -2.40 9.25 8.10
C GLU A 90 -2.66 7.75 8.37
N GLN A 91 -2.89 6.95 7.33
CA GLN A 91 -3.12 5.51 7.44
C GLN A 91 -1.83 4.68 7.47
N MET A 92 -0.71 5.20 6.99
CA MET A 92 0.55 4.46 6.84
C MET A 92 1.19 3.93 8.14
N PRO A 93 1.02 4.56 9.33
CA PRO A 93 1.54 4.02 10.59
C PRO A 93 0.82 2.77 11.12
N TYR A 94 -0.30 2.37 10.50
CA TYR A 94 -1.20 1.31 10.96
C TYR A 94 -1.25 0.14 9.97
#